data_AF-A0A7V8JYK9-F1
#
_entry.id   AF-A0A7V8JYK9-F1
#
_cell.length_a   1.000
_cell.length_b   1.000
_cell.length_c   1.000
_cell.angle_alpha   90.00
_cell.angle_beta   90.00
_cell.angle_gamma   90.00
#
_symmetry.space_group_name_H-M   'P 1'
#
loop_
_entity.id
_entity.type
_entity.pdbx_description
1 polymer ?
#
loop_
_entity_poly.entity_id
_entity_poly.type
_entity_poly.pdbx_seq_one_letter_code
_entity_poly.pdbx_strand_id
1 'polypeptide(L)'
;MTWLIGGVCALAAAWQAKFHRLAALMLAAGAGLVSCVTYIWFSAPDLALTQLVVEAVTTVLILLGLRWLPMRSKDAVQTASARLRPWGRRGRDLLVATVAGCGLAALAWAMMTRTFPQSISPFFLERALSEGGGTNVVNVMLVDFRGFDTFGEITVLGVVALTVYALLRRFRPAVESMALPPQQRAQADDGSSDLLNPRRAKDTAVGYLMVPAVLVRLLLPLSVLVAVYLFMRGHNAPGGGFVAGLVMSVALVLQFIVSGTEWVEEHLRIYPRRWIAIGLLFALGTGSGAVFFGYPFLTTHTAHLHLPVLGDIHVPSALFFDIGVFALVLGATMLILTALAHQSVRSHRWADEQAEKEAQAEADALAAGATPEGAR
;
A
#
# COMPACT_ATOMS: atom_id res chain seq x y z
N MET A 1 25.32 -11.56 7.20
CA MET A 1 25.28 -10.13 7.59
C MET A 1 23.91 -9.50 7.33
N THR A 2 23.30 -9.70 6.15
CA THR A 2 21.96 -9.19 5.78
C THR A 2 20.85 -9.55 6.78
N TRP A 3 20.72 -10.82 7.18
CA TRP A 3 19.68 -11.22 8.14
C TRP A 3 19.85 -10.63 9.54
N LEU A 4 21.09 -10.37 9.98
CA LEU A 4 21.33 -9.64 11.23
C LEU A 4 20.82 -8.21 11.14
N ILE A 5 21.06 -7.53 10.01
CA ILE A 5 20.51 -6.19 9.75
C ILE A 5 18.98 -6.23 9.80
N GLY A 6 18.35 -7.22 9.14
CA GLY A 6 16.89 -7.38 9.15
C GLY A 6 16.34 -7.62 10.56
N GLY A 7 17.00 -8.48 11.34
CA GLY A 7 16.63 -8.75 12.74
C GLY A 7 16.77 -7.50 13.63
N VAL A 8 17.86 -6.75 13.48
CA VAL A 8 18.06 -5.47 14.20
C VAL A 8 16.99 -4.46 13.81
N CYS A 9 16.68 -4.32 12.52
CA CYS A 9 15.61 -3.47 12.01
C CYS A 9 14.25 -3.84 12.62
N ALA A 10 13.88 -5.12 12.62
CA ALA A 10 12.62 -5.59 13.19
C ALA A 10 12.50 -5.32 14.71
N LEU A 11 13.56 -5.62 15.48
CA LEU A 11 13.61 -5.35 16.92
C LEU A 11 13.55 -3.85 17.22
N ALA A 12 14.30 -3.04 16.47
CA ALA A 12 14.30 -1.60 16.62
C ALA A 12 12.94 -0.99 16.21
N ALA A 13 12.27 -1.53 15.19
CA ALA A 13 10.92 -1.11 14.80
C ALA A 13 9.93 -1.33 15.95
N ALA A 14 9.93 -2.53 16.54
CA ALA A 14 9.08 -2.85 17.69
C ALA A 14 9.38 -1.94 18.91
N TRP A 15 10.65 -1.65 19.16
CA TRP A 15 11.07 -0.76 20.25
C TRP A 15 10.60 0.69 20.03
N GLN A 16 10.71 1.19 18.81
CA GLN A 16 10.39 2.58 18.47
C GLN A 16 8.89 2.84 18.25
N ALA A 17 8.10 1.80 17.97
CA ALA A 17 6.68 1.90 17.61
C ALA A 17 5.83 2.72 18.60
N LYS A 18 6.20 2.75 19.89
CA LYS A 18 5.43 3.46 20.92
C LYS A 18 5.47 4.99 20.79
N PHE A 19 6.64 5.55 20.47
CA PHE A 19 6.88 7.01 20.52
C PHE A 19 7.42 7.59 19.22
N HIS A 20 8.12 6.79 18.42
CA HIS A 20 8.78 7.21 17.19
C HIS A 20 8.22 6.41 16.01
N ARG A 21 6.93 6.60 15.72
CA ARG A 21 6.19 5.80 14.71
C ARG A 21 6.80 5.89 13.31
N LEU A 22 7.29 7.07 12.91
CA LEU A 22 7.99 7.25 11.63
C LEU A 22 9.26 6.40 11.57
N ALA A 23 10.10 6.47 12.59
CA ALA A 23 11.32 5.68 12.66
C ALA A 23 11.01 4.18 12.73
N ALA A 24 9.96 3.78 13.45
CA ALA A 24 9.51 2.39 13.49
C ALA A 24 9.09 1.88 12.10
N LEU A 25 8.41 2.72 11.31
CA LEU A 25 8.02 2.37 9.95
C LEU A 25 9.22 2.30 9.00
N MET A 26 10.17 3.24 9.10
CA MET A 26 11.43 3.18 8.33
C MET A 26 12.24 1.92 8.65
N LEU A 27 12.27 1.51 9.92
CA LEU A 27 12.94 0.28 10.35
C LEU A 27 12.18 -0.97 9.90
N ALA A 28 10.85 -0.95 9.91
CA ALA A 28 10.04 -2.03 9.34
C ALA A 28 10.32 -2.20 7.83
N ALA A 29 10.37 -1.10 7.07
CA ALA A 29 10.76 -1.11 5.66
C ALA A 29 12.19 -1.64 5.45
N GLY A 30 13.12 -1.31 6.37
CA GLY A 30 14.46 -1.91 6.38
C GLY A 30 14.44 -3.44 6.50
N ALA A 31 13.57 -4.00 7.34
CA ALA A 31 13.39 -5.46 7.43
C ALA A 31 12.70 -6.04 6.17
N GLY A 32 11.77 -5.32 5.57
CA GLY A 32 11.15 -5.66 4.29
C GLY A 32 12.16 -5.71 3.14
N LEU A 33 13.10 -4.75 3.07
CA LEU A 33 14.19 -4.75 2.10
C LEU A 33 15.13 -5.96 2.28
N VAL A 34 15.45 -6.33 3.52
CA VAL A 34 16.22 -7.56 3.79
C VAL A 34 15.48 -8.81 3.33
N SER A 35 14.16 -8.85 3.48
CA SER A 35 13.32 -9.94 2.97
C SER A 35 13.35 -10.00 1.44
N CYS A 36 13.26 -8.85 0.76
CA CYS A 36 13.41 -8.75 -0.69
C CYS A 36 14.78 -9.27 -1.18
N VAL A 37 15.88 -8.83 -0.56
CA VAL A 37 17.23 -9.32 -0.87
C VAL A 37 17.34 -10.84 -0.63
N THR A 38 16.67 -11.35 0.41
CA THR A 38 16.64 -12.79 0.70
C THR A 38 15.93 -13.57 -0.40
N TYR A 39 14.80 -13.07 -0.93
CA TYR A 39 14.12 -13.69 -2.07
C TYR A 39 15.00 -13.71 -3.34
N ILE A 40 15.72 -12.62 -3.63
CA ILE A 40 16.67 -12.60 -4.74
C ILE A 40 17.77 -13.65 -4.55
N TRP A 41 18.32 -13.77 -3.33
CA TRP A 41 19.34 -14.78 -3.03
C TRP A 41 18.81 -16.20 -3.23
N PHE A 42 17.55 -16.46 -2.89
CA PHE A 42 16.89 -17.73 -3.16
C PHE A 42 16.33 -17.87 -4.59
N SER A 43 16.72 -17.00 -5.52
CA SER A 43 16.28 -17.04 -6.93
C SER A 43 14.76 -16.99 -7.08
N ALA A 44 14.09 -16.22 -6.22
CA ALA A 44 12.66 -15.95 -6.25
C ALA A 44 12.38 -14.48 -6.67
N PRO A 45 12.65 -14.10 -7.94
CA PRO A 45 12.55 -12.72 -8.40
C PRO A 45 11.12 -12.16 -8.38
N ASP A 46 10.09 -12.97 -8.70
CA ASP A 46 8.69 -12.54 -8.62
C ASP A 46 8.32 -12.13 -7.19
N LEU A 47 8.71 -12.94 -6.20
CA LEU A 47 8.47 -12.65 -4.78
C LEU A 47 9.23 -11.39 -4.34
N ALA A 48 10.46 -11.20 -4.81
CA ALA A 48 11.25 -10.00 -4.51
C ALA A 48 10.58 -8.73 -5.07
N LEU A 49 10.10 -8.77 -6.31
CA LEU A 49 9.37 -7.67 -6.93
C LEU A 49 8.06 -7.37 -6.18
N THR A 50 7.25 -8.40 -5.89
CA THR A 50 6.02 -8.20 -5.09
C THR A 50 6.35 -7.60 -3.74
N GLN A 51 7.36 -8.12 -3.03
CA GLN A 51 7.72 -7.65 -1.70
C GLN A 51 8.12 -6.18 -1.71
N LEU A 52 8.96 -5.77 -2.67
CA LEU A 52 9.43 -4.39 -2.77
C LEU A 52 8.28 -3.41 -3.00
N VAL A 53 7.38 -3.74 -3.93
CA VAL A 53 6.28 -2.84 -4.30
C VAL A 53 5.19 -2.84 -3.21
N VAL A 54 4.87 -4.00 -2.62
CA VAL A 54 3.98 -4.08 -1.45
C VAL A 54 4.54 -3.24 -0.31
N GLU A 55 5.84 -3.34 -0.01
CA GLU A 55 6.49 -2.55 1.04
C GLU A 55 6.35 -1.04 0.78
N ALA A 56 6.52 -0.60 -0.46
CA ALA A 56 6.34 0.80 -0.84
C ALA A 56 4.88 1.25 -0.64
N VAL A 57 3.90 0.47 -1.13
CA VAL A 57 2.47 0.80 -0.99
C VAL A 57 2.07 0.82 0.49
N THR A 58 2.39 -0.21 1.26
CA THR A 58 2.01 -0.32 2.67
C THR A 58 2.67 0.77 3.50
N THR A 59 3.95 1.07 3.27
CA THR A 59 4.66 2.17 3.92
C THR A 59 3.92 3.49 3.69
N VAL A 60 3.57 3.80 2.44
CA VAL A 60 2.87 5.04 2.11
C VAL A 60 1.48 5.10 2.74
N LEU A 61 0.68 4.02 2.63
CA LEU A 61 -0.66 3.98 3.20
C LEU A 61 -0.62 4.06 4.74
N ILE A 62 0.35 3.43 5.40
CA ILE A 62 0.54 3.52 6.84
C ILE A 62 0.97 4.94 7.22
N LEU A 63 1.90 5.58 6.50
CA LEU A 63 2.28 6.98 6.73
C LEU A 63 1.07 7.91 6.71
N LEU A 64 0.19 7.76 5.71
CA LEU A 64 -1.06 8.52 5.61
C LEU A 64 -1.99 8.24 6.79
N GLY A 65 -2.06 7.00 7.24
CA GLY A 65 -2.83 6.58 8.42
C GLY A 65 -2.26 7.09 9.75
N LEU A 66 -0.93 7.17 9.88
CA LEU A 66 -0.24 7.56 11.11
C LEU A 66 -0.55 9.00 11.54
N ARG A 67 -0.88 9.89 10.59
CA ARG A 67 -1.31 11.26 10.87
C ARG A 67 -2.54 11.32 11.80
N TRP A 68 -3.40 10.31 11.73
CA TRP A 68 -4.69 10.27 12.46
C TRP A 68 -4.58 9.71 13.87
N LEU A 69 -3.41 9.21 14.26
CA LEU A 69 -3.20 8.63 15.58
C LEU A 69 -2.69 9.71 16.54
N PRO A 70 -3.34 9.92 17.70
CA PRO A 70 -2.96 10.97 18.63
C PRO A 70 -1.51 10.79 19.09
N MET A 71 -0.82 11.93 19.29
CA MET A 71 0.53 11.94 19.82
C MET A 71 0.52 11.48 21.27
N ARG A 72 1.34 10.49 21.59
CA ARG A 72 1.42 9.98 22.96
C ARG A 72 2.33 10.89 23.77
N SER A 73 1.77 11.69 24.68
CA SER A 73 2.58 12.51 25.58
C SER A 73 3.39 11.62 26.52
N LYS A 74 4.65 11.99 26.78
CA LYS A 74 5.47 11.34 27.81
C LYS A 74 5.03 11.75 29.22
N ASP A 75 4.31 12.88 29.32
CA ASP A 75 3.97 13.57 30.56
C ASP A 75 2.59 13.22 31.15
N ALA A 76 1.89 12.23 30.58
CA ALA A 76 0.71 11.66 31.25
C ALA A 76 1.14 11.12 32.63
N VAL A 77 0.71 11.82 33.68
CA VAL A 77 1.11 11.65 35.08
C VAL A 77 1.16 10.16 35.46
N GLN A 78 2.37 9.62 35.60
CA GLN A 78 2.60 8.26 36.04
C GLN A 78 2.91 8.27 37.54
N THR A 79 1.94 7.87 38.35
CA THR A 79 2.13 7.54 39.76
C THR A 79 3.23 6.48 39.95
N ALA A 80 3.90 6.44 41.11
CA ALA A 80 5.00 5.50 41.36
C ALA A 80 4.60 4.02 41.20
N SER A 81 3.34 3.65 41.50
CA SER A 81 2.78 2.32 41.23
C SER A 81 2.60 2.03 39.72
N ALA A 82 2.49 3.07 38.89
CA ALA A 82 2.46 2.98 37.44
C ALA A 82 3.86 2.83 36.80
N ARG A 83 4.96 2.99 37.55
CA ARG A 83 6.35 2.77 37.05
C ARG A 83 6.84 1.33 37.18
N LEU A 84 6.38 0.55 38.17
CA LEU A 84 6.79 -0.85 38.40
C LEU A 84 5.96 -1.86 37.58
N ARG A 85 4.66 -1.60 37.42
CA ARG A 85 3.72 -2.41 36.61
C ARG A 85 4.11 -2.61 35.12
N PRO A 86 4.73 -1.62 34.44
CA PRO A 86 5.19 -1.76 33.05
C PRO A 86 6.37 -2.71 32.88
N TRP A 87 7.26 -2.84 33.89
CA TRP A 87 8.47 -3.66 33.76
C TRP A 87 8.13 -5.15 33.85
N GLY A 88 7.24 -5.55 34.76
CA GLY A 88 6.70 -6.91 34.80
C GLY A 88 5.90 -7.27 33.53
N ARG A 89 5.10 -6.34 33.01
CA ARG A 89 4.37 -6.55 31.75
C ARG A 89 5.30 -6.66 30.55
N ARG A 90 6.26 -5.74 30.39
CA ARG A 90 7.24 -5.79 29.30
C ARG A 90 8.15 -7.02 29.39
N GLY A 91 8.55 -7.42 30.59
CA GLY A 91 9.31 -8.65 30.80
C GLY A 91 8.51 -9.88 30.39
N ARG A 92 7.22 -9.96 30.78
CA ARG A 92 6.31 -11.01 30.32
C ARG A 92 6.11 -10.99 28.81
N ASP A 93 5.84 -9.83 28.23
CA ASP A 93 5.57 -9.70 26.80
C ASP A 93 6.83 -10.02 25.98
N LEU A 94 8.03 -9.64 26.47
CA LEU A 94 9.31 -10.05 25.90
C LEU A 94 9.51 -11.57 26.01
N LEU A 95 9.23 -12.16 27.17
CA LEU A 95 9.32 -13.61 27.36
C LEU A 95 8.39 -14.35 26.40
N VAL A 96 7.14 -13.91 26.27
CA VAL A 96 6.17 -14.50 25.33
C VAL A 96 6.66 -14.36 23.89
N ALA A 97 7.14 -13.17 23.50
CA ALA A 97 7.65 -12.94 22.15
C ALA A 97 8.89 -13.78 21.85
N THR A 98 9.84 -13.90 22.79
CA THR A 98 11.04 -14.71 22.63
C THR A 98 10.70 -16.20 22.58
N VAL A 99 9.85 -16.70 23.48
CA VAL A 99 9.43 -18.12 23.48
C VAL A 99 8.68 -18.46 22.19
N ALA A 100 7.73 -17.62 21.78
CA ALA A 100 6.97 -17.85 20.55
C ALA A 100 7.89 -17.77 19.31
N GLY A 101 8.74 -16.75 19.22
CA GLY A 101 9.66 -16.55 18.10
C GLY A 101 10.71 -17.65 17.99
N CYS A 102 11.38 -18.00 19.09
CA CYS A 102 12.32 -19.12 19.12
C CYS A 102 11.64 -20.46 18.87
N GLY A 103 10.41 -20.65 19.36
CA GLY A 103 9.61 -21.84 19.11
C GLY A 103 9.27 -22.01 17.62
N LEU A 104 8.80 -20.94 16.97
CA LEU A 104 8.56 -20.92 15.52
C LEU A 104 9.84 -21.15 14.72
N ALA A 105 10.95 -20.53 15.12
CA ALA A 105 12.25 -20.73 14.47
C ALA A 105 12.74 -22.17 14.61
N ALA A 106 12.62 -22.77 15.80
CA ALA A 106 12.99 -24.16 16.05
C ALA A 106 12.10 -25.14 15.26
N LEU A 107 10.79 -24.86 15.17
CA LEU A 107 9.87 -25.66 14.36
C LEU A 107 10.22 -25.58 12.87
N ALA A 108 10.47 -24.37 12.35
CA ALA A 108 10.87 -24.16 10.97
C ALA A 108 12.20 -24.89 10.67
N TRP A 109 13.20 -24.75 11.54
CA TRP A 109 14.47 -25.50 11.44
C TRP A 109 14.24 -27.01 11.44
N ALA A 110 13.42 -27.52 12.36
CA ALA A 110 13.12 -28.94 12.48
C ALA A 110 12.33 -29.49 11.28
N MET A 111 11.53 -28.67 10.59
CA MET A 111 10.85 -29.05 9.36
C MET A 111 11.78 -28.98 8.15
N MET A 112 12.56 -27.91 8.00
CA MET A 112 13.45 -27.71 6.84
C MET A 112 14.64 -28.68 6.80
N THR A 113 15.01 -29.28 7.93
CA THR A 113 16.07 -30.30 8.02
C THR A 113 15.58 -31.72 7.78
N ARG A 114 14.27 -31.92 7.61
CA ARG A 114 13.70 -33.23 7.25
C ARG A 114 13.79 -33.48 5.76
N THR A 115 13.97 -34.74 5.40
CA THR A 115 13.87 -35.19 4.01
C THR A 115 12.41 -35.36 3.62
N PHE A 116 12.01 -34.76 2.50
CA PHE A 116 10.68 -34.92 1.90
C PHE A 116 10.83 -35.67 0.58
N PRO A 117 10.81 -37.01 0.59
CA PRO A 117 11.08 -37.81 -0.61
C PRO A 117 9.98 -37.68 -1.67
N GLN A 118 8.79 -37.20 -1.32
CA GLN A 118 7.72 -36.92 -2.27
C GLN A 118 7.52 -35.41 -2.41
N SER A 119 8.03 -34.86 -3.51
CA SER A 119 7.82 -33.47 -3.90
C SER A 119 6.96 -33.40 -5.15
N ILE A 120 6.02 -32.46 -5.17
CA ILE A 120 5.22 -32.11 -6.35
C ILE A 120 5.91 -31.05 -7.23
N SER A 121 7.06 -30.49 -6.80
CA SER A 121 7.79 -29.48 -7.58
C SER A 121 8.18 -29.94 -8.99
N PRO A 122 8.66 -31.19 -9.21
CA PRO A 122 9.00 -31.66 -10.55
C PRO A 122 7.83 -31.57 -11.54
N PHE A 123 6.61 -31.90 -11.11
CA PHE A 123 5.40 -31.79 -11.93
C PHE A 123 5.24 -30.37 -12.50
N PHE A 124 5.36 -29.34 -11.67
CA PHE A 124 5.19 -27.95 -12.12
C PHE A 124 6.34 -27.48 -13.01
N LEU A 125 7.58 -27.89 -12.70
CA LEU A 125 8.74 -27.52 -13.51
C LEU A 125 8.68 -28.14 -14.92
N GLU A 126 8.23 -29.40 -15.02
CA GLU A 126 8.15 -30.13 -16.29
C GLU A 126 6.94 -29.71 -17.14
N ARG A 127 5.83 -29.31 -16.50
CA ARG A 127 4.56 -29.04 -17.19
C ARG A 127 4.21 -27.57 -17.38
N ALA A 128 4.93 -26.63 -16.75
CA ALA A 128 4.62 -25.21 -16.88
C ALA A 128 4.61 -24.71 -18.34
N LEU A 129 5.57 -25.14 -19.15
CA LEU A 129 5.62 -24.73 -20.55
C LEU A 129 4.65 -25.52 -21.43
N SER A 130 4.59 -26.85 -21.27
CA SER A 130 3.81 -27.73 -22.14
C SER A 130 2.31 -27.67 -21.90
N GLU A 131 1.89 -27.56 -20.64
CA GLU A 131 0.47 -27.51 -20.26
C GLU A 131 0.02 -26.07 -19.95
N GLY A 132 0.87 -25.26 -19.32
CA GLY A 132 0.54 -23.87 -18.95
C GLY A 132 0.97 -22.81 -19.96
N GLY A 133 1.75 -23.15 -20.98
CA GLY A 133 2.15 -22.27 -22.07
C GLY A 133 3.27 -21.26 -21.77
N GLY A 134 3.81 -21.25 -20.54
CA GLY A 134 4.72 -20.19 -20.08
C GLY A 134 6.00 -20.71 -19.43
N THR A 135 7.10 -19.98 -19.60
CA THR A 135 8.38 -20.33 -18.98
C THR A 135 8.52 -19.81 -17.54
N ASN A 136 7.68 -18.84 -17.13
CA ASN A 136 7.64 -18.39 -15.74
C ASN A 136 6.77 -19.33 -14.90
N VAL A 137 7.40 -20.34 -14.28
CA VAL A 137 6.72 -21.35 -13.47
C VAL A 137 5.92 -20.73 -12.32
N VAL A 138 6.39 -19.63 -11.72
CA VAL A 138 5.66 -18.97 -10.62
C VAL A 138 4.37 -18.35 -11.14
N ASN A 139 4.44 -17.55 -12.20
CA ASN A 139 3.24 -16.92 -12.76
C ASN A 139 2.26 -17.98 -13.27
N VAL A 140 2.74 -18.97 -14.05
CA VAL A 140 1.90 -20.08 -14.55
C VAL A 140 1.25 -20.83 -13.38
N MET A 141 1.97 -21.08 -12.28
CA MET A 141 1.36 -21.69 -11.10
C MET A 141 0.25 -20.82 -10.51
N LEU A 142 0.45 -19.51 -10.40
CA LEU A 142 -0.53 -18.59 -9.80
C LEU A 142 -1.78 -18.40 -10.66
N VAL A 143 -1.63 -18.26 -11.98
CA VAL A 143 -2.75 -17.90 -12.86
C VAL A 143 -3.41 -19.09 -13.54
N ASP A 144 -2.74 -20.25 -13.56
CA ASP A 144 -3.23 -21.46 -14.23
C ASP A 144 -3.41 -22.60 -13.23
N PHE A 145 -2.35 -23.35 -12.90
CA PHE A 145 -2.45 -24.56 -12.07
C PHE A 145 -3.14 -24.34 -10.71
N ARG A 146 -2.92 -23.17 -10.10
CA ARG A 146 -3.51 -22.76 -8.82
C ARG A 146 -4.26 -21.43 -8.95
N GLY A 147 -4.84 -21.17 -10.13
CA GLY A 147 -5.65 -19.97 -10.41
C GLY A 147 -6.76 -19.71 -9.40
N PHE A 148 -7.32 -20.77 -8.79
CA PHE A 148 -8.35 -20.64 -7.77
C PHE A 148 -7.85 -19.95 -6.48
N ASP A 149 -6.58 -20.18 -6.10
CA ASP A 149 -5.99 -19.54 -4.92
C ASP A 149 -5.83 -18.03 -5.17
N THR A 150 -5.31 -17.65 -6.34
CA THR A 150 -5.21 -16.24 -6.75
C THR A 150 -6.58 -15.59 -6.89
N PHE A 151 -7.60 -16.30 -7.37
CA PHE A 151 -8.98 -15.81 -7.38
C PHE A 151 -9.48 -15.49 -5.96
N GLY A 152 -9.19 -16.37 -5.00
CA GLY A 152 -9.48 -16.17 -3.58
C GLY A 152 -8.74 -14.94 -3.01
N GLU A 153 -7.43 -14.83 -3.28
CA GLU A 153 -6.59 -13.71 -2.82
C GLU A 153 -7.10 -12.36 -3.31
N ILE A 154 -7.39 -12.22 -4.61
CA ILE A 154 -7.91 -10.95 -5.15
C ILE A 154 -9.32 -10.65 -4.62
N THR A 155 -10.13 -11.67 -4.35
CA THR A 155 -11.44 -11.48 -3.71
C THR A 155 -11.27 -10.93 -2.29
N VAL A 156 -10.36 -11.50 -1.50
CA VAL A 156 -10.02 -11.00 -0.16
C VAL A 156 -9.50 -9.57 -0.23
N LEU A 157 -8.62 -9.24 -1.18
CA LEU A 157 -8.11 -7.89 -1.37
C LEU A 157 -9.24 -6.89 -1.68
N GLY A 158 -10.18 -7.26 -2.55
CA GLY A 158 -11.36 -6.46 -2.85
C GLY A 158 -12.25 -6.23 -1.62
N VAL A 159 -12.51 -7.28 -0.84
CA VAL A 159 -13.28 -7.20 0.42
C VAL A 159 -12.59 -6.28 1.43
N VAL A 160 -11.27 -6.40 1.60
CA VAL A 160 -10.49 -5.53 2.49
C VAL A 160 -10.60 -4.07 2.05
N ALA A 161 -10.43 -3.77 0.76
CA ALA A 161 -10.53 -2.40 0.26
C ALA A 161 -11.91 -1.78 0.47
N LEU A 162 -12.97 -2.54 0.20
CA LEU A 162 -14.36 -2.11 0.46
C LEU A 162 -14.62 -1.89 1.95
N THR A 163 -14.08 -2.77 2.81
CA THR A 163 -14.21 -2.66 4.27
C THR A 163 -13.49 -1.43 4.79
N VAL A 164 -12.25 -1.19 4.37
CA VAL A 164 -11.48 0.01 4.72
C VAL A 164 -12.24 1.27 4.30
N TYR A 165 -12.76 1.30 3.06
CA TYR A 165 -13.58 2.42 2.60
C TYR A 165 -14.84 2.62 3.45
N ALA A 166 -15.56 1.54 3.79
CA ALA A 166 -16.76 1.62 4.61
C ALA A 166 -16.48 2.15 6.03
N LEU A 167 -15.40 1.68 6.65
CA LEU A 167 -14.96 2.13 7.97
C LEU A 167 -14.52 3.60 7.94
N LEU A 168 -13.71 3.99 6.97
CA LEU A 168 -13.19 5.35 6.86
C LEU A 168 -14.25 6.37 6.45
N ARG A 169 -15.24 5.99 5.63
CA ARG A 169 -16.34 6.88 5.23
C ARG A 169 -17.08 7.48 6.44
N ARG A 170 -17.21 6.72 7.53
CA ARG A 170 -17.87 7.17 8.78
C ARG A 170 -16.90 7.43 9.92
N PHE A 171 -15.61 7.24 9.71
CA PHE A 171 -14.59 7.53 10.72
C PHE A 171 -14.66 9.00 11.12
N ARG A 172 -14.57 9.27 12.42
CA ARG A 172 -14.44 10.62 12.99
C ARG A 172 -13.14 10.66 13.79
N PRO A 173 -12.12 11.39 13.30
CA PRO A 173 -10.85 11.54 14.02
C PRO A 173 -11.05 12.13 15.42
N ALA A 174 -10.13 11.83 16.33
CA ALA A 174 -10.05 12.54 17.60
C ALA A 174 -9.80 14.04 17.35
N VAL A 175 -10.42 14.91 18.15
CA VAL A 175 -10.31 16.38 17.98
C VAL A 175 -8.85 16.84 18.02
N GLU A 176 -8.05 16.24 18.91
CA GLU A 176 -6.61 16.48 19.01
C GLU A 176 -5.83 16.18 17.72
N SER A 177 -6.33 15.23 16.91
CA SER A 177 -5.72 14.84 15.62
C SER A 177 -6.30 15.62 14.44
N MET A 178 -7.39 16.39 14.64
CA MET A 178 -7.91 17.31 13.64
C MET A 178 -7.15 18.65 13.64
N ALA A 179 -6.57 19.04 14.77
CA ALA A 179 -5.74 20.23 14.87
C ALA A 179 -4.50 20.11 13.99
N LEU A 180 -4.14 21.21 13.32
CA LEU A 180 -2.95 21.26 12.48
C LEU A 180 -1.68 21.18 13.33
N PRO A 181 -0.64 20.46 12.86
CA PRO A 181 0.67 20.46 13.50
C PRO A 181 1.19 21.89 13.74
N PRO A 182 1.92 22.15 14.84
CA PRO A 182 2.47 23.48 15.14
C PRO A 182 3.29 24.06 13.98
N GLN A 183 4.05 23.21 13.27
CA GLN A 183 4.86 23.60 12.11
C GLN A 183 3.99 24.14 10.96
N GLN A 184 2.80 23.57 10.73
CA GLN A 184 1.88 24.04 9.71
C GLN A 184 1.14 25.31 10.14
N ARG A 185 0.87 25.47 11.45
CA ARG A 185 0.25 26.69 12.00
C ARG A 185 1.20 27.90 11.95
N ALA A 186 2.49 27.69 12.14
CA ALA A 186 3.50 28.74 12.14
C ALA A 186 3.80 29.33 10.75
N GLN A 187 3.35 28.68 9.67
CA GLN A 187 3.54 29.19 8.31
C GLN A 187 2.49 30.27 8.03
N ALA A 188 2.91 31.54 8.11
CA ALA A 188 2.11 32.70 7.78
C ALA A 188 1.87 32.78 6.26
N ASP A 189 0.67 33.17 5.85
CA ASP A 189 0.29 33.44 4.46
C ASP A 189 0.51 34.93 4.18
N ASP A 190 1.76 35.37 4.28
CA ASP A 190 2.18 36.76 4.18
C ASP A 190 2.52 37.19 2.74
N GLY A 191 2.39 36.27 1.77
CA GLY A 191 2.68 36.51 0.35
C GLY A 191 4.14 36.88 0.06
N SER A 192 5.01 36.84 1.08
CA SER A 192 6.40 37.29 1.03
C SER A 192 7.38 36.14 0.78
N SER A 193 6.97 34.90 1.06
CA SER A 193 7.76 33.70 0.83
C SER A 193 7.25 32.92 -0.39
N ASP A 194 8.17 32.39 -1.20
CA ASP A 194 7.89 31.42 -2.29
C ASP A 194 7.26 30.10 -1.78
N LEU A 195 7.15 29.93 -0.46
CA LEU A 195 6.51 28.79 0.19
C LEU A 195 5.00 29.05 0.26
N LEU A 196 4.31 28.88 -0.88
CA LEU A 196 2.85 28.82 -0.91
C LEU A 196 2.35 27.88 0.17
N ASN A 197 1.37 28.36 0.96
CA ASN A 197 0.71 27.54 1.96
C ASN A 197 -0.04 26.40 1.22
N PRO A 198 0.40 25.13 1.33
CA PRO A 198 -0.18 24.03 0.56
C PRO A 198 -1.67 23.81 0.85
N ARG A 199 -2.18 24.41 1.93
CA ARG A 199 -3.59 24.36 2.35
C ARG A 199 -4.55 25.04 1.37
N ARG A 200 -4.12 26.12 0.71
CA ARG A 200 -4.98 26.90 -0.21
C ARG A 200 -4.72 26.60 -1.68
N ALA A 201 -3.67 25.83 -1.97
CA ALA A 201 -3.29 25.49 -3.33
C ALA A 201 -4.10 24.29 -3.81
N LYS A 202 -4.93 24.49 -4.86
CA LYS A 202 -5.61 23.39 -5.56
C LYS A 202 -4.62 22.39 -6.16
N ASP A 203 -3.46 22.88 -6.58
CA ASP A 203 -2.31 22.08 -6.99
C ASP A 203 -1.19 22.27 -5.97
N THR A 204 -0.87 21.23 -5.21
CA THR A 204 0.23 21.29 -4.23
C THR A 204 1.61 21.23 -4.89
N ALA A 205 1.70 21.07 -6.21
CA ALA A 205 2.95 21.04 -6.98
C ALA A 205 3.65 22.40 -7.13
N VAL A 206 3.46 23.31 -6.18
CA VAL A 206 4.08 24.65 -6.19
C VAL A 206 4.90 24.85 -4.92
N GLY A 207 5.88 25.75 -4.95
CA GLY A 207 6.82 25.97 -3.85
C GLY A 207 7.76 24.78 -3.65
N TYR A 208 7.93 24.31 -2.40
CA TYR A 208 8.89 23.26 -2.04
C TYR A 208 8.59 21.88 -2.67
N LEU A 209 7.35 21.64 -3.10
CA LEU A 209 6.96 20.39 -3.78
C LEU A 209 7.17 20.43 -5.30
N MET A 210 7.56 21.57 -5.88
CA MET A 210 7.71 21.72 -7.33
C MET A 210 8.71 20.71 -7.92
N VAL A 211 9.88 20.54 -7.30
CA VAL A 211 10.90 19.58 -7.77
C VAL A 211 10.39 18.13 -7.68
N PRO A 212 9.90 17.63 -6.52
CA PRO A 212 9.23 16.34 -6.45
C PRO A 212 8.09 16.18 -7.46
N ALA A 213 7.35 17.25 -7.75
CA ALA A 213 6.22 17.22 -8.66
C ALA A 213 6.59 17.04 -10.12
N VAL A 214 7.60 17.77 -10.58
CA VAL A 214 8.14 17.59 -11.92
C VAL A 214 8.67 16.16 -12.08
N LEU A 215 9.39 15.66 -11.08
CA LEU A 215 9.93 14.29 -11.10
C LEU A 215 8.82 13.24 -11.13
N VAL A 216 7.82 13.31 -10.25
CA VAL A 216 6.74 12.32 -10.21
C VAL A 216 5.87 12.39 -11.46
N ARG A 217 5.59 13.59 -11.99
CA ARG A 217 4.85 13.76 -13.26
C ARG A 217 5.62 13.15 -14.44
N LEU A 218 6.95 13.25 -14.46
CA LEU A 218 7.80 12.60 -15.47
C LEU A 218 7.87 11.08 -15.28
N LEU A 219 7.90 10.61 -14.02
CA LEU A 219 7.94 9.20 -13.69
C LEU A 219 6.61 8.48 -13.96
N LEU A 220 5.48 9.18 -13.99
CA LEU A 220 4.17 8.57 -14.23
C LEU A 220 4.10 7.80 -15.58
N PRO A 221 4.37 8.41 -16.75
CA PRO A 221 4.35 7.67 -18.02
C PRO A 221 5.40 6.55 -18.08
N LEU A 222 6.57 6.74 -17.47
CA LEU A 222 7.58 5.69 -17.36
C LEU A 222 7.07 4.51 -16.50
N SER A 223 6.40 4.79 -15.39
CA SER A 223 5.85 3.77 -14.50
C SER A 223 4.69 3.03 -15.17
N VAL A 224 3.87 3.71 -15.97
CA VAL A 224 2.85 3.07 -16.83
C VAL A 224 3.51 2.12 -17.81
N LEU A 225 4.57 2.56 -18.50
CA LEU A 225 5.32 1.71 -19.42
C LEU A 225 5.92 0.48 -18.71
N VAL A 226 6.51 0.67 -17.53
CA VAL A 226 7.07 -0.42 -16.72
C VAL A 226 5.97 -1.37 -16.26
N ALA A 227 4.81 -0.87 -15.82
CA ALA A 227 3.67 -1.70 -15.43
C ALA A 227 3.16 -2.54 -16.60
N VAL A 228 2.99 -1.94 -17.78
CA VAL A 228 2.61 -2.66 -19.01
C VAL A 228 3.67 -3.69 -19.40
N TYR A 229 4.95 -3.35 -19.30
CA TYR A 229 6.04 -4.27 -19.58
C TYR A 229 6.05 -5.49 -18.64
N LEU A 230 5.91 -5.25 -17.33
CA LEU A 230 5.83 -6.33 -16.32
C LEU A 230 4.58 -7.20 -16.51
N PHE A 231 3.46 -6.59 -16.91
CA PHE A 231 2.23 -7.28 -17.25
C PHE A 231 2.43 -8.22 -18.45
N MET A 232 2.90 -7.68 -19.57
CA MET A 232 3.03 -8.41 -20.85
C MET A 232 4.07 -9.55 -20.78
N ARG A 233 5.13 -9.39 -19.98
CA ARG A 233 6.18 -10.40 -19.88
C ARG A 233 5.91 -11.50 -18.85
N GLY A 234 4.89 -11.32 -17.99
CA GLY A 234 4.68 -12.12 -16.78
C GLY A 234 4.62 -13.63 -17.02
N HIS A 235 4.13 -14.03 -18.19
CA HIS A 235 4.04 -15.44 -18.58
C HIS A 235 5.39 -16.14 -18.77
N ASN A 236 6.43 -15.38 -19.15
CA ASN A 236 7.73 -15.94 -19.52
C ASN A 236 8.89 -15.47 -18.64
N ALA A 237 8.71 -14.36 -17.93
CA ALA A 237 9.73 -13.77 -17.08
C ALA A 237 9.08 -13.08 -15.85
N PRO A 238 9.88 -12.69 -14.85
CA PRO A 238 9.35 -12.14 -13.61
C PRO A 238 8.42 -10.94 -13.85
N GLY A 239 7.22 -10.98 -13.27
CA GLY A 239 6.15 -10.03 -13.57
C GLY A 239 4.75 -10.60 -13.31
N GLY A 240 3.76 -10.16 -14.09
CA GLY A 240 2.37 -10.61 -13.99
C GLY A 240 1.39 -9.52 -13.56
N GLY A 241 0.10 -9.86 -13.53
CA GLY A 241 -0.99 -8.91 -13.27
C GLY A 241 -0.87 -8.19 -11.92
N PHE A 242 -0.47 -8.93 -10.88
CA PHE A 242 -0.39 -8.41 -9.51
C PHE A 242 0.68 -7.33 -9.34
N VAL A 243 1.93 -7.63 -9.70
CA VAL A 243 3.06 -6.68 -9.58
C VAL A 243 2.82 -5.46 -10.46
N ALA A 244 2.35 -5.66 -11.70
CA ALA A 244 2.02 -4.56 -12.60
C ALA A 244 0.96 -3.62 -12.00
N GLY A 245 -0.08 -4.19 -11.39
CA GLY A 245 -1.14 -3.42 -10.72
C GLY A 245 -0.61 -2.61 -9.54
N LEU A 246 0.30 -3.19 -8.75
CA LEU A 246 0.95 -2.48 -7.64
C LEU A 246 1.90 -1.37 -8.12
N VAL A 247 2.71 -1.60 -9.16
CA VAL A 247 3.61 -0.57 -9.71
C VAL A 247 2.81 0.63 -10.23
N MET A 248 1.71 0.36 -10.96
CA MET A 248 0.78 1.40 -11.38
C MET A 248 0.16 2.13 -10.17
N SER A 249 -0.21 1.38 -9.12
CA SER A 249 -0.76 1.95 -7.90
C SER A 249 0.25 2.87 -7.19
N VAL A 250 1.52 2.47 -7.06
CA VAL A 250 2.57 3.33 -6.49
C VAL A 250 2.71 4.62 -7.28
N ALA A 251 2.74 4.54 -8.61
CA ALA A 251 2.86 5.73 -9.45
C ALA A 251 1.71 6.72 -9.23
N LEU A 252 0.47 6.21 -9.17
CA LEU A 252 -0.70 7.03 -8.89
C LEU A 252 -0.71 7.56 -7.45
N VAL A 253 -0.35 6.73 -6.46
CA VAL A 253 -0.23 7.14 -5.06
C VAL A 253 0.76 8.30 -4.92
N LEU A 254 1.92 8.23 -5.57
CA LEU A 254 2.89 9.32 -5.58
C LEU A 254 2.31 10.58 -6.22
N GLN A 255 1.55 10.44 -7.32
CA GLN A 255 0.86 11.57 -7.95
C GLN A 255 -0.14 12.24 -6.99
N PHE A 256 -0.91 11.46 -6.25
CA PHE A 256 -1.85 11.95 -5.22
C PHE A 256 -1.14 12.69 -4.07
N ILE A 257 0.02 12.21 -3.64
CA ILE A 257 0.81 12.85 -2.57
C ILE A 257 1.34 14.21 -3.02
N VAL A 258 1.77 14.28 -4.27
CA VAL A 258 2.53 15.41 -4.79
C VAL A 258 1.66 16.51 -5.37
N SER A 259 0.64 16.16 -6.16
CA SER A 259 -0.26 17.13 -6.82
C SER A 259 -1.53 17.40 -6.02
N GLY A 260 -1.80 16.62 -4.97
CA GLY A 260 -2.99 16.75 -4.14
C GLY A 260 -4.19 15.98 -4.70
N THR A 261 -5.20 15.78 -3.85
CA THR A 261 -6.39 14.97 -4.20
C THR A 261 -7.27 15.65 -5.23
N GLU A 262 -7.52 16.96 -5.07
CA GLU A 262 -8.41 17.72 -5.94
C GLU A 262 -7.87 17.76 -7.38
N TRP A 263 -6.60 18.10 -7.56
CA TRP A 263 -5.95 18.10 -8.88
C TRP A 263 -6.04 16.73 -9.57
N VAL A 264 -5.74 15.65 -8.85
CA VAL A 264 -5.74 14.31 -9.47
C VAL A 264 -7.15 13.86 -9.81
N GLU A 265 -8.16 14.12 -8.98
CA GLU A 265 -9.54 13.73 -9.30
C GLU A 265 -10.16 14.57 -10.44
N GLU A 266 -9.72 15.81 -10.61
CA GLU A 266 -10.10 16.67 -11.75
C GLU A 266 -9.50 16.17 -13.07
N HIS A 267 -8.24 15.70 -13.05
CA HIS A 267 -7.51 15.32 -14.27
C HIS A 267 -7.57 13.82 -14.59
N LEU A 268 -7.72 12.96 -13.59
CA LEU A 268 -7.81 11.51 -13.72
C LEU A 268 -9.15 11.00 -13.19
N ARG A 269 -10.05 10.63 -14.11
CA ARG A 269 -11.35 10.05 -13.78
C ARG A 269 -11.22 8.57 -13.38
N ILE A 270 -10.71 8.34 -12.18
CA ILE A 270 -10.57 6.98 -11.63
C ILE A 270 -11.82 6.65 -10.84
N TYR A 271 -12.42 5.49 -11.13
CA TYR A 271 -13.55 4.94 -10.37
C TYR A 271 -13.13 3.64 -9.68
N PRO A 272 -12.42 3.68 -8.54
CA PRO A 272 -11.79 2.49 -7.96
C PRO A 272 -12.74 1.31 -7.74
N ARG A 273 -13.99 1.60 -7.35
CA ARG A 273 -15.06 0.59 -7.22
C ARG A 273 -15.38 -0.14 -8.53
N ARG A 274 -15.36 0.56 -9.67
CA ARG A 274 -15.56 -0.05 -10.99
C ARG A 274 -14.38 -0.92 -11.38
N TRP A 275 -13.15 -0.49 -11.08
CA TRP A 275 -11.94 -1.28 -11.31
C TRP A 275 -11.95 -2.61 -10.53
N ILE A 276 -12.36 -2.58 -9.25
CA ILE A 276 -12.55 -3.81 -8.46
C ILE A 276 -13.61 -4.72 -9.09
N ALA A 277 -14.78 -4.16 -9.46
CA ALA A 277 -15.86 -4.94 -10.06
C ALA A 277 -15.45 -5.55 -11.41
N ILE A 278 -14.82 -4.75 -12.29
CA ILE A 278 -14.29 -5.21 -13.58
C ILE A 278 -13.25 -6.30 -13.35
N GLY A 279 -12.36 -6.13 -12.38
CA GLY A 279 -11.34 -7.12 -12.03
C GLY A 279 -11.94 -8.47 -11.65
N LEU A 280 -12.93 -8.47 -10.75
CA LEU A 280 -13.67 -9.68 -10.37
C LEU A 280 -14.46 -10.27 -11.53
N LEU A 281 -15.09 -9.45 -12.37
CA LEU A 281 -15.84 -9.91 -13.54
C LEU A 281 -14.95 -10.55 -14.59
N PHE A 282 -13.74 -10.03 -14.83
CA PHE A 282 -12.75 -10.68 -15.70
C PHE A 282 -12.31 -12.01 -15.12
N ALA A 283 -11.95 -12.07 -13.83
CA ALA A 283 -11.53 -13.31 -13.20
C ALA A 283 -12.63 -14.39 -13.21
N LEU A 284 -13.85 -14.02 -12.81
CA LEU A 284 -15.03 -14.88 -12.88
C LEU A 284 -15.40 -15.25 -14.32
N GLY A 285 -15.31 -14.30 -15.24
CA GLY A 285 -15.61 -14.48 -16.66
C GLY A 285 -14.68 -15.48 -17.32
N THR A 286 -13.38 -15.38 -17.06
CA THR A 286 -12.38 -16.35 -17.56
C THR A 286 -12.69 -17.76 -17.05
N GLY A 287 -12.93 -17.92 -15.75
CA GLY A 287 -13.25 -19.23 -15.18
C GLY A 287 -14.60 -19.79 -15.63
N SER A 288 -15.63 -18.93 -15.72
CA SER A 288 -16.98 -19.33 -16.18
C SER A 288 -16.98 -19.65 -17.68
N GLY A 289 -16.11 -19.00 -18.46
CA GLY A 289 -15.89 -19.32 -19.87
C GLY A 289 -15.43 -20.77 -20.05
N ALA A 290 -14.47 -21.23 -19.24
CA ALA A 290 -14.04 -22.63 -19.27
C ALA A 290 -15.20 -23.61 -19.01
N VAL A 291 -16.03 -23.32 -18.00
CA VAL A 291 -17.23 -24.12 -17.67
C VAL A 291 -18.23 -24.15 -18.81
N PHE A 292 -18.45 -23.02 -19.48
CA PHE A 292 -19.34 -22.92 -20.63
C PHE A 292 -18.91 -23.84 -21.79
N PHE A 293 -17.61 -24.04 -21.98
CA PHE A 293 -17.06 -24.97 -22.97
C PHE A 293 -16.91 -26.42 -22.47
N GLY A 294 -17.45 -26.75 -21.29
CA GLY A 294 -17.46 -28.10 -20.72
C GLY A 294 -16.20 -28.48 -19.93
N TYR A 295 -15.32 -27.52 -19.64
CA TYR A 295 -14.11 -27.75 -18.85
C TYR A 295 -14.32 -27.37 -17.36
N PRO A 296 -13.49 -27.89 -16.44
CA PRO A 296 -13.48 -27.41 -15.06
C PRO A 296 -13.23 -25.89 -14.98
N PHE A 297 -13.73 -25.26 -13.91
CA PHE A 297 -13.54 -23.83 -13.65
C PHE A 297 -12.05 -23.46 -13.63
N LEU A 298 -11.69 -22.37 -14.31
CA LEU A 298 -10.31 -21.88 -14.48
C LEU A 298 -9.36 -22.84 -15.23
N THR A 299 -9.89 -23.71 -16.08
CA THR A 299 -9.04 -24.43 -17.05
C THR A 299 -8.51 -23.46 -18.11
N THR A 300 -7.19 -23.37 -18.27
CA THR A 300 -6.55 -22.48 -19.25
C THR A 300 -6.45 -23.14 -20.62
N HIS A 301 -6.64 -22.32 -21.67
CA HIS A 301 -6.36 -22.70 -23.05
C HIS A 301 -5.54 -21.61 -23.73
N THR A 302 -4.68 -22.02 -24.65
CA THR A 302 -3.86 -21.13 -25.47
C THR A 302 -4.44 -21.01 -26.87
N ALA A 303 -4.74 -19.78 -27.29
CA ALA A 303 -5.10 -19.49 -28.68
C ALA A 303 -3.84 -19.09 -29.45
N HIS A 304 -3.62 -19.73 -30.60
CA HIS A 304 -2.59 -19.34 -31.56
C HIS A 304 -3.21 -18.39 -32.57
N LEU A 305 -2.86 -17.11 -32.50
CA LEU A 305 -3.39 -16.06 -33.36
C LEU A 305 -2.28 -15.61 -34.32
N HIS A 306 -2.52 -15.69 -35.62
CA HIS A 306 -1.61 -15.16 -36.63
C HIS A 306 -2.01 -13.72 -36.95
N LEU A 307 -1.22 -12.74 -36.49
CA LEU A 307 -1.44 -11.33 -36.82
C LEU A 307 -0.56 -10.93 -38.02
N PRO A 308 -1.12 -10.24 -39.03
CA PRO A 308 -0.42 -9.93 -40.27
C PRO A 308 0.83 -9.04 -40.10
N VAL A 309 1.00 -8.36 -38.96
CA VAL A 309 2.14 -7.49 -38.65
C VAL A 309 3.02 -8.05 -37.51
N LEU A 310 2.44 -8.77 -36.56
CA LEU A 310 3.13 -9.26 -35.36
C LEU A 310 3.55 -10.74 -35.45
N GLY A 311 3.13 -11.47 -36.48
CA GLY A 311 3.37 -12.91 -36.60
C GLY A 311 2.49 -13.74 -35.66
N ASP A 312 2.96 -14.93 -35.31
CA ASP A 312 2.26 -15.86 -34.42
C ASP A 312 2.35 -15.42 -32.96
N ILE A 313 1.21 -15.00 -32.41
CA ILE A 313 1.07 -14.63 -31.01
C ILE A 313 0.34 -15.74 -30.23
N HIS A 314 0.89 -16.07 -29.07
CA HIS A 314 0.32 -17.03 -28.13
C HIS A 314 -0.48 -16.26 -27.09
N VAL A 315 -1.81 -16.39 -27.14
CA VAL A 315 -2.71 -15.69 -26.20
C VAL A 315 -3.34 -16.72 -25.27
N PRO A 316 -2.76 -16.95 -24.08
CA PRO A 316 -3.40 -17.79 -23.07
C PRO A 316 -4.65 -17.11 -22.53
N SER A 317 -5.71 -17.87 -22.26
CA SER A 317 -6.89 -17.38 -21.56
C SER A 317 -6.56 -16.83 -20.17
N ALA A 318 -5.47 -17.32 -19.56
CA ALA A 318 -4.89 -16.80 -18.32
C ALA A 318 -4.53 -15.30 -18.40
N LEU A 319 -4.27 -14.76 -19.60
CA LEU A 319 -4.06 -13.31 -19.78
C LEU A 319 -5.27 -12.50 -19.31
N PHE A 320 -6.50 -12.95 -19.60
CA PHE A 320 -7.72 -12.26 -19.18
C PHE A 320 -7.91 -12.34 -17.66
N PHE A 321 -7.50 -13.46 -17.05
CA PHE A 321 -7.45 -13.58 -15.60
C PHE A 321 -6.46 -12.56 -15.00
N ASP A 322 -5.26 -12.43 -15.57
CA ASP A 322 -4.25 -11.45 -15.18
C ASP A 322 -4.74 -9.99 -15.35
N ILE A 323 -5.50 -9.67 -16.40
CA ILE A 323 -6.17 -8.37 -16.56
C ILE A 323 -7.10 -8.11 -15.36
N GLY A 324 -7.84 -9.15 -14.95
CA GLY A 324 -8.71 -9.11 -13.78
C GLY A 324 -7.94 -8.81 -12.49
N VAL A 325 -6.85 -9.53 -12.26
CA VAL A 325 -5.93 -9.33 -11.11
C VAL A 325 -5.39 -7.90 -11.11
N PHE A 326 -4.84 -7.43 -12.23
CA PHE A 326 -4.30 -6.08 -12.38
C PHE A 326 -5.33 -5.01 -12.03
N ALA A 327 -6.52 -5.10 -12.63
CA ALA A 327 -7.59 -4.13 -12.43
C ALA A 327 -8.07 -4.10 -10.98
N LEU A 328 -8.17 -5.28 -10.34
CA LEU A 328 -8.59 -5.38 -8.95
C LEU A 328 -7.54 -4.79 -8.00
N VAL A 329 -6.28 -5.15 -8.15
CA VAL A 329 -5.17 -4.65 -7.30
C VAL A 329 -5.08 -3.13 -7.38
N LEU A 330 -5.14 -2.59 -8.60
CA LEU A 330 -5.17 -1.15 -8.85
C LEU A 330 -6.40 -0.50 -8.18
N GLY A 331 -7.58 -1.02 -8.43
CA GLY A 331 -8.83 -0.51 -7.86
C GLY A 331 -8.85 -0.57 -6.34
N ALA A 332 -8.40 -1.66 -5.73
CA ALA A 332 -8.33 -1.85 -4.29
C ALA A 332 -7.39 -0.84 -3.62
N THR A 333 -6.19 -0.70 -4.16
CA THR A 333 -5.18 0.22 -3.61
C THR A 333 -5.64 1.68 -3.73
N MET A 334 -6.19 2.06 -4.89
CA MET A 334 -6.73 3.41 -5.11
C MET A 334 -7.96 3.69 -4.24
N LEU A 335 -8.80 2.70 -3.95
CA LEU A 335 -9.95 2.87 -3.06
C LEU A 335 -9.50 3.14 -1.62
N ILE A 336 -8.48 2.42 -1.14
CA ILE A 336 -7.91 2.65 0.19
C ILE A 336 -7.26 4.03 0.27
N LEU A 337 -6.46 4.40 -0.74
CA LEU A 337 -5.82 5.71 -0.83
C LEU A 337 -6.86 6.84 -0.80
N THR A 338 -7.85 6.80 -1.69
CA THR A 338 -8.88 7.85 -1.76
C THR A 338 -9.69 7.91 -0.46
N ALA A 339 -9.96 6.79 0.19
CA ALA A 339 -10.61 6.79 1.50
C ALA A 339 -9.79 7.55 2.56
N LEU A 340 -8.48 7.33 2.62
CA LEU A 340 -7.56 8.05 3.52
C LEU A 340 -7.38 9.52 3.14
N ALA A 341 -7.28 9.81 1.85
CA ALA A 341 -7.02 11.15 1.34
C ALA A 341 -8.22 12.09 1.57
N HIS A 342 -9.45 11.60 1.39
CA HIS A 342 -10.66 12.36 1.73
C HIS A 342 -10.75 12.72 3.22
N GLN A 343 -10.20 11.88 4.12
CA GLN A 343 -10.11 12.25 5.52
C GLN A 343 -9.26 13.51 5.68
N SER A 344 -8.11 13.57 5.00
CA SER A 344 -7.16 14.69 5.08
C SER A 344 -7.85 15.99 4.68
N VAL A 345 -8.52 16.01 3.54
CA VAL A 345 -9.25 17.20 3.04
C VAL A 345 -10.29 17.68 4.05
N ARG A 346 -11.06 16.75 4.65
CA ARG A 346 -12.08 17.11 5.64
C ARG A 346 -11.48 17.74 6.90
N SER A 347 -10.30 17.30 7.35
CA SER A 347 -9.63 17.92 8.50
C SER A 347 -9.19 19.36 8.24
N HIS A 348 -8.76 19.67 7.01
CA HIS A 348 -8.38 21.02 6.62
C HIS A 348 -9.59 21.97 6.67
N ARG A 349 -10.74 21.55 6.10
CA ARG A 349 -11.98 22.34 6.17
C ARG A 349 -12.43 22.61 7.61
N TRP A 350 -12.34 21.60 8.49
CA TRP A 350 -12.66 21.80 9.91
C TRP A 350 -11.75 22.83 10.57
N ALA A 351 -10.44 22.82 10.28
CA ALA A 351 -9.49 23.78 10.84
C ALA A 351 -9.77 25.21 10.35
N ASP A 352 -10.12 25.38 9.08
CA ASP A 352 -10.48 26.69 8.51
C ASP A 352 -11.78 27.23 9.16
N GLU A 353 -12.80 26.37 9.34
CA GLU A 353 -14.03 26.74 10.05
C GLU A 353 -13.80 27.15 11.51
N GLN A 354 -12.81 26.57 12.21
CA GLN A 354 -12.45 27.00 13.56
C GLN A 354 -11.73 28.35 13.56
N ALA A 355 -10.81 28.57 12.63
CA ALA A 355 -10.09 29.84 12.49
C ALA A 355 -11.05 31.00 12.17
N GLU A 356 -12.04 30.78 11.31
CA GLU A 356 -13.10 31.77 11.03
C GLU A 356 -13.94 32.08 12.27
N LYS A 357 -14.28 31.08 13.08
CA LYS A 357 -15.01 31.28 14.34
C LYS A 357 -14.19 32.03 15.38
N GLU A 358 -12.90 31.74 15.49
CA GLU A 358 -11.97 32.46 16.37
C GLU A 358 -11.85 33.92 15.94
N ALA A 359 -11.65 34.19 14.64
CA ALA A 359 -11.58 35.55 14.10
C ALA A 359 -12.89 36.33 14.30
N GLN A 360 -14.05 35.69 14.12
CA GLN A 360 -15.35 36.30 14.37
C GLN A 360 -15.54 36.61 15.86
N ALA A 361 -15.15 35.69 16.75
CA ALA A 361 -15.24 35.91 18.19
C ALA A 361 -14.32 37.05 18.65
N GLU A 362 -13.11 37.17 18.10
CA GLU A 362 -12.22 38.30 18.34
C GLU A 362 -12.82 39.62 17.83
N ALA A 363 -13.39 39.63 16.63
CA ALA A 363 -14.05 40.80 16.05
C ALA A 363 -15.27 41.23 16.88
N ASP A 364 -16.09 40.29 17.34
CA ASP A 364 -17.24 40.54 18.20
C ASP A 364 -16.81 41.06 19.59
N ALA A 365 -15.71 40.53 20.14
CA ALA A 365 -15.15 41.01 21.41
C ALA A 365 -14.60 42.45 21.30
N LEU A 366 -13.92 42.76 20.19
CA LEU A 366 -13.46 44.11 19.86
C LEU A 366 -14.65 45.07 19.66
N ALA A 367 -15.72 44.63 19.00
CA ALA A 367 -16.94 45.42 18.79
C ALA A 367 -17.74 45.64 20.08
N ALA A 368 -17.70 44.69 21.02
CA ALA A 368 -18.34 44.78 22.33
C ALA A 368 -17.56 45.63 23.35
N GLY A 369 -16.42 46.22 22.97
CA GLY A 369 -15.62 47.11 23.83
C GLY A 369 -14.82 46.39 24.91
N ALA A 370 -14.64 45.07 24.81
CA ALA A 370 -13.75 44.33 25.68
C ALA A 370 -12.30 44.56 25.25
N THR A 371 -11.57 45.43 25.96
CA THR A 371 -10.12 45.54 25.79
C THR A 371 -9.46 44.19 26.11
N PRO A 372 -8.50 43.71 25.30
CA PRO A 372 -7.81 42.45 25.59
C PRO A 372 -7.07 42.57 26.93
N GLU A 373 -7.44 41.72 27.90
CA GLU A 373 -6.71 41.54 29.15
C GLU A 373 -5.32 40.97 28.83
N GLY A 374 -4.32 41.85 28.67
CA GLY A 374 -2.97 41.41 28.38
C GLY A 374 -2.01 42.50 27.90
N ALA A 375 -2.06 43.69 28.50
CA ALA A 375 -1.00 44.67 28.35
C ALA A 375 -0.64 45.27 29.71
N ARG A 376 0.19 44.55 30.47
CA ARG A 376 1.19 45.09 31.40
C ARG A 376 2.25 44.04 31.73
#